data_AF-A0A962IP11-F1
#
_entry.id   AF-A0A962IP11-F1
#
_cell.length_a   1.000
_cell.length_b   1.000
_cell.length_c   1.000
_cell.angle_alpha   90.00
_cell.angle_beta   90.00
_cell.angle_gamma   90.00
#
_symmetry.space_group_name_H-M   'P 1'
#
loop_
_entity.id
_entity.type
_entity.pdbx_description
1 polymer ?
#
loop_
_entity_poly.entity_id
_entity_poly.type
_entity_poly.pdbx_seq_one_letter_code
_entity_poly.pdbx_strand_id
1 'polypeptide(L)'
;MANPRYFLLSEQSQCWRLDHSEGSLIGPLEPAQADEDKAERILLLGAENCLIRPVQAPPRGRAEWLKGLPYHFEEVCAGDVERMHFAFAGDANGRGHVVAVDQAVLQQELARAQALGFDPDWIVPDALLMDPGVAGRVLVLPKRVLFHLAGGLAGACERSLFPAVLSSAGGGPGAAIHQLGATNVPGLGGKPLDSEVALLLPGFR
;
A
#
# COMPACT_ATOMS: atom_id res chain seq x y z
N MET A 1 26.05 -3.66 -1.35
CA MET A 1 25.06 -3.59 -2.46
C MET A 1 23.70 -3.75 -1.83
N ALA A 2 22.72 -2.94 -2.21
CA ALA A 2 21.33 -3.18 -1.80
C ALA A 2 20.85 -4.49 -2.44
N ASN A 3 20.11 -5.31 -1.70
CA ASN A 3 19.52 -6.53 -2.26
C ASN A 3 18.47 -6.13 -3.33
N PRO A 4 18.41 -6.83 -4.48
CA PRO A 4 17.38 -6.56 -5.47
C PRO A 4 15.99 -6.81 -4.87
N ARG A 5 15.00 -6.00 -5.28
CA ARG A 5 13.61 -6.12 -4.84
C ARG A 5 12.71 -6.46 -6.02
N TYR A 6 11.94 -7.53 -5.89
CA TYR A 6 10.92 -7.93 -6.86
C TYR A 6 9.53 -7.62 -6.32
N PHE A 7 8.66 -7.07 -7.17
CA PHE A 7 7.29 -6.68 -6.88
C PHE A 7 6.35 -7.48 -7.76
N LEU A 8 5.45 -8.24 -7.16
CA LEU A 8 4.36 -8.87 -7.88
C LEU A 8 3.06 -8.08 -7.65
N LEU A 9 2.46 -7.57 -8.73
CA LEU A 9 1.12 -7.01 -8.66
C LEU A 9 0.09 -8.14 -8.76
N SER A 10 -0.54 -8.46 -7.62
CA SER A 10 -1.55 -9.51 -7.45
C SER A 10 -2.59 -9.57 -8.58
N GLU A 11 -3.16 -8.42 -8.95
CA GLU A 11 -4.26 -8.33 -9.93
C GLU A 11 -3.83 -8.52 -11.37
N GLN A 12 -2.57 -8.21 -11.68
CA GLN A 12 -2.05 -8.22 -13.06
C GLN A 12 -1.16 -9.43 -13.33
N SER A 13 -0.78 -10.18 -12.28
CA SER A 13 0.19 -11.28 -12.36
C SER A 13 1.51 -10.86 -13.01
N GLN A 14 1.87 -9.57 -12.90
CA GLN A 14 3.09 -8.99 -13.47
C GLN A 14 4.13 -8.79 -12.38
N CYS A 15 5.33 -9.33 -12.61
CA CYS A 15 6.48 -9.12 -11.75
C CYS A 15 7.35 -7.96 -12.28
N TRP A 16 7.89 -7.15 -11.38
CA TRP A 16 8.79 -6.03 -11.70
C TRP A 16 9.97 -6.06 -10.74
N ARG A 17 11.15 -5.65 -11.20
CA ARG A 17 12.35 -5.52 -10.36
C ARG A 17 12.70 -4.05 -10.18
N LEU A 18 12.98 -3.62 -8.96
CA LEU A 18 13.50 -2.28 -8.70
C LEU A 18 15.02 -2.26 -8.90
N ASP A 19 15.48 -1.41 -9.81
CA ASP A 19 16.89 -1.05 -9.92
C ASP A 19 17.22 0.06 -8.91
N HIS A 20 18.00 -0.28 -7.89
CA HIS A 20 18.40 0.66 -6.85
C HIS A 20 19.38 1.74 -7.34
N SER A 21 20.10 1.51 -8.44
CA SER A 21 21.08 2.46 -8.95
C SER A 21 20.44 3.64 -9.67
N GLU A 22 19.32 3.38 -10.36
CA GLU A 22 18.59 4.39 -11.14
C GLU A 22 17.22 4.73 -10.54
N GLY A 23 16.74 3.97 -9.55
CA GLY A 23 15.39 4.12 -9.00
C GLY A 23 14.28 3.71 -9.98
N SER A 24 14.63 2.95 -11.02
CA SER A 24 13.76 2.55 -12.12
C SER A 24 13.16 1.15 -11.90
N LEU A 25 12.02 0.88 -12.52
CA LEU A 25 11.42 -0.47 -12.55
C LEU A 25 11.80 -1.17 -13.84
N ILE A 26 12.25 -2.42 -13.73
CA ILE A 26 12.60 -3.31 -14.83
C ILE A 26 11.52 -4.39 -14.94
N GLY A 27 10.87 -4.49 -16.09
CA GLY A 27 9.80 -5.48 -16.33
C GLY A 27 8.87 -5.09 -17.49
N PRO A 28 7.73 -5.82 -17.66
CA PRO A 28 7.31 -6.95 -16.83
C PRO A 28 8.26 -8.16 -16.97
N LEU A 29 8.45 -8.88 -15.87
CA LEU A 29 9.24 -10.11 -15.76
C LEU A 29 8.32 -11.30 -15.45
N GLU A 30 8.78 -12.50 -15.77
CA GLU A 30 8.11 -13.72 -15.31
C GLU A 30 8.36 -13.88 -13.79
N PRO A 31 7.34 -14.13 -12.95
CA PRO A 31 7.53 -14.18 -11.50
C PRO A 31 8.55 -15.25 -11.04
N ALA A 32 8.67 -16.36 -11.78
CA ALA A 32 9.70 -17.37 -11.56
C ALA A 32 11.15 -16.87 -11.71
N GLN A 33 11.36 -15.71 -12.36
CA GLN A 33 12.68 -15.08 -12.48
C GLN A 33 13.09 -14.33 -11.20
N ALA A 34 12.19 -14.18 -10.22
CA ALA A 34 12.48 -13.53 -8.94
C ALA A 34 13.30 -14.40 -7.97
N ASP A 35 13.76 -15.58 -8.40
CA ASP A 35 14.47 -16.58 -7.59
C ASP A 35 15.99 -16.38 -7.56
N GLU A 36 16.49 -15.19 -7.91
CA GLU A 36 17.90 -14.85 -7.76
C GLU A 36 18.30 -14.82 -6.26
N ASP A 37 19.38 -15.52 -5.90
CA ASP A 37 19.87 -15.63 -4.52
C ASP A 37 19.99 -14.25 -3.84
N LYS A 38 19.19 -14.05 -2.77
CA LYS A 38 19.13 -12.88 -1.87
C LYS A 38 18.22 -11.72 -2.30
N ALA A 39 17.36 -11.88 -3.29
CA ALA A 39 16.37 -10.85 -3.60
C ALA A 39 15.22 -10.82 -2.57
N GLU A 40 14.73 -9.63 -2.21
CA GLU A 40 13.50 -9.47 -1.43
C GLU A 40 12.30 -9.52 -2.37
N ARG A 41 11.34 -10.38 -2.08
CA ARG A 41 10.12 -10.61 -2.87
C ARG A 41 8.92 -10.01 -2.15
N ILE A 42 8.31 -9.01 -2.78
CA ILE A 42 7.20 -8.24 -2.21
C ILE A 42 5.96 -8.49 -3.06
N LEU A 43 4.92 -9.06 -2.43
CA LEU A 43 3.60 -9.13 -3.01
C LEU A 43 2.85 -7.83 -2.70
N LEU A 44 2.40 -7.14 -3.75
CA LEU A 44 1.56 -5.96 -3.61
C LEU A 44 0.10 -6.38 -3.57
N LEU A 45 -0.52 -6.13 -2.43
CA LEU A 45 -1.94 -6.34 -2.21
C LEU A 45 -2.70 -5.07 -2.59
N GLY A 46 -3.76 -5.18 -3.40
CA GLY A 46 -4.61 -4.04 -3.72
C GLY A 46 -5.20 -3.43 -2.45
N ALA A 47 -4.96 -2.15 -2.19
CA ALA A 47 -5.43 -1.50 -0.97
C ALA A 47 -6.95 -1.40 -0.86
N GLU A 48 -7.72 -1.66 -1.93
CA GLU A 48 -9.18 -1.85 -1.87
C GLU A 48 -9.61 -3.07 -1.05
N ASN A 49 -8.74 -4.07 -0.92
CA ASN A 49 -8.98 -5.27 -0.12
C ASN A 49 -8.57 -5.08 1.35
N CYS A 50 -8.09 -3.89 1.70
CA CYS A 50 -7.51 -3.59 2.99
C CYS A 50 -8.28 -2.50 3.72
N LEU A 51 -8.52 -2.69 5.01
CA LEU A 51 -8.83 -1.60 5.92
C LEU A 51 -7.52 -1.09 6.52
N ILE A 52 -7.13 0.12 6.14
CA ILE A 52 -5.88 0.75 6.56
C ILE A 52 -6.21 1.90 7.52
N ARG A 53 -5.60 1.89 8.71
CA ARG A 53 -5.82 2.91 9.74
C ARG A 53 -4.50 3.39 10.33
N PRO A 54 -4.25 4.71 10.38
CA PRO A 54 -3.11 5.24 11.11
C PRO A 54 -3.32 5.00 12.61
N VAL A 55 -2.27 4.57 13.30
CA VAL A 55 -2.30 4.29 14.74
C VAL A 55 -1.00 4.70 15.41
N GLN A 56 -1.07 4.82 16.74
CA GLN A 56 0.09 4.88 17.62
C GLN A 56 0.10 3.61 18.46
N ALA A 57 0.95 2.65 18.11
CA ALA A 57 1.16 1.45 18.88
C ALA A 57 1.82 1.79 20.23
N PRO A 58 1.49 1.05 21.31
CA PRO A 58 2.11 1.26 22.60
C PRO A 58 3.61 0.90 22.56
N PRO A 59 4.45 1.56 23.39
CA PRO A 59 5.89 1.32 23.42
C PRO A 59 6.26 -0.07 23.97
N ARG A 60 5.33 -0.73 24.68
CA ARG A 60 5.48 -2.08 25.24
C ARG A 60 4.19 -2.87 24.99
N GLY A 61 4.27 -4.20 25.01
CA GLY A 61 3.09 -5.06 24.87
C GLY A 61 2.50 -5.12 23.45
N ARG A 62 3.29 -4.85 22.40
CA ARG A 62 2.80 -4.83 21.00
C ARG A 62 2.07 -6.11 20.59
N ALA A 63 2.58 -7.28 21.00
CA ALA A 63 1.95 -8.55 20.68
C ALA A 63 0.56 -8.71 21.32
N GLU A 64 0.36 -8.20 22.54
CA GLU A 64 -0.93 -8.23 23.24
C GLU A 64 -1.89 -7.19 22.64
N TRP A 65 -1.39 -5.99 22.34
CA TRP A 65 -2.15 -4.96 21.65
C TRP A 65 -2.64 -5.44 20.27
N LEU A 66 -1.79 -6.12 19.48
CA LEU A 66 -2.19 -6.73 18.20
C LEU A 66 -3.33 -7.75 18.37
N LYS A 67 -3.30 -8.56 19.44
CA LYS A 67 -4.40 -9.51 19.75
C LYS A 67 -5.70 -8.82 20.14
N GLY A 68 -5.62 -7.58 20.65
CA GLY A 68 -6.78 -6.76 20.99
C GLY A 68 -7.36 -5.96 19.83
N LEU A 69 -6.68 -5.91 18.67
CA LEU A 69 -7.16 -5.16 17.51
C LEU A 69 -8.55 -5.55 17.02
N PRO A 70 -8.95 -6.84 16.99
CA PRO A 70 -10.30 -7.21 16.55
C PRO A 70 -11.38 -6.42 17.29
N TYR A 71 -11.32 -6.36 18.62
CA TYR A 71 -12.29 -5.60 19.43
C TYR A 71 -12.33 -4.11 19.09
N HIS A 72 -11.18 -3.50 18.81
CA HIS A 72 -11.11 -2.10 18.38
C HIS A 72 -11.67 -1.85 16.99
N PHE A 73 -11.69 -2.89 16.14
CA PHE A 73 -12.11 -2.80 14.75
C PHE A 73 -13.55 -3.26 14.52
N GLU A 74 -14.23 -3.85 15.50
CA GLU A 74 -15.65 -4.26 15.41
C GLU A 74 -16.57 -3.12 14.95
N GLU A 75 -16.35 -1.91 15.44
CA GLU A 75 -17.20 -0.75 15.11
C GLU A 75 -16.95 -0.18 13.71
N VAL A 76 -15.78 -0.44 13.13
CA VAL A 76 -15.35 0.17 11.85
C VAL A 76 -15.21 -0.84 10.72
N CYS A 77 -15.23 -2.13 11.02
CA CYS A 77 -15.23 -3.19 10.03
C CYS A 77 -16.65 -3.42 9.52
N ALA A 78 -16.85 -3.38 8.21
CA ALA A 78 -18.14 -3.72 7.60
C ALA A 78 -18.40 -5.24 7.58
N GLY A 79 -17.41 -6.06 7.92
CA GLY A 79 -17.47 -7.53 7.90
C GLY A 79 -17.21 -8.15 9.26
N ASP A 80 -17.17 -9.49 9.29
CA ASP A 80 -16.84 -10.25 10.48
C ASP A 80 -15.35 -10.10 10.82
N VAL A 81 -15.08 -9.48 11.96
CA VAL A 81 -13.74 -9.15 12.41
C VAL A 81 -12.90 -10.40 12.72
N GLU A 82 -13.54 -11.52 13.08
CA GLU A 82 -12.85 -12.78 13.36
C GLU A 82 -12.20 -13.38 12.10
N ARG A 83 -12.70 -12.99 10.92
CA ARG A 83 -12.18 -13.41 9.62
C ARG A 83 -11.05 -12.52 9.11
N MET A 84 -10.71 -11.45 9.84
CA MET A 84 -9.70 -10.49 9.42
C MET A 84 -8.32 -10.88 9.94
N HIS A 85 -7.33 -10.82 9.07
CA HIS A 85 -5.92 -10.85 9.45
C HIS A 85 -5.44 -9.42 9.72
N PHE A 86 -4.86 -9.20 10.90
CA PHE A 86 -4.34 -7.90 11.34
C PHE A 86 -2.82 -7.88 11.35
N ALA A 87 -2.25 -6.83 10.77
CA ALA A 87 -0.82 -6.54 10.80
C ALA A 87 -0.58 -5.08 11.19
N PHE A 88 0.56 -4.81 11.84
CA PHE A 88 1.03 -3.46 12.11
C PHE A 88 2.28 -3.17 11.28
N ALA A 89 2.22 -2.11 10.49
CA ALA A 89 3.33 -1.58 9.71
C ALA A 89 3.72 -0.21 10.29
N GLY A 90 4.84 -0.12 11.00
CA GLY A 90 5.23 1.14 11.63
C GLY A 90 6.67 1.18 12.11
N ASP A 91 7.06 2.35 12.60
CA ASP A 91 8.42 2.63 13.03
C ASP A 91 8.73 2.09 14.44
N ALA A 92 9.99 2.22 14.85
CA ALA A 92 10.42 1.84 16.19
C ALA A 92 9.67 2.60 17.31
N ASN A 93 9.16 3.79 17.03
CA ASN A 93 8.39 4.62 17.96
C ASN A 93 6.91 4.23 18.02
N GLY A 94 6.48 3.25 17.23
CA GLY A 94 5.10 2.78 17.19
C GLY A 94 4.16 3.63 16.33
N ARG A 95 4.67 4.60 15.57
CA ARG A 95 3.86 5.33 14.58
C ARG A 95 3.75 4.50 13.31
N GLY A 96 2.54 4.32 12.82
CA GLY A 96 2.34 3.57 11.58
C GLY A 96 0.88 3.28 11.30
N HIS A 97 0.63 2.13 10.70
CA HIS A 97 -0.67 1.70 10.25
C HIS A 97 -1.01 0.32 10.79
N VAL A 98 -2.26 0.13 11.19
CA VAL A 98 -2.87 -1.20 11.23
C VAL A 98 -3.50 -1.46 9.87
N VAL A 99 -3.21 -2.64 9.34
CA VAL A 99 -3.80 -3.17 8.12
C VAL A 99 -4.62 -4.38 8.50
N ALA A 100 -5.90 -4.37 8.13
CA ALA A 100 -6.77 -5.53 8.24
C ALA A 100 -7.20 -5.99 6.83
N VAL A 101 -7.09 -7.27 6.55
CA VAL A 101 -7.50 -7.90 5.29
C VAL A 101 -8.29 -9.17 5.59
N ASP A 102 -9.33 -9.50 4.80
CA ASP A 102 -10.03 -10.78 4.95
C ASP A 102 -9.03 -11.94 4.71
N GLN A 103 -8.99 -12.89 5.63
CA GLN A 103 -8.05 -13.99 5.59
C GLN A 103 -8.19 -14.83 4.30
N ALA A 104 -9.40 -15.02 3.78
CA ALA A 104 -9.62 -15.75 2.54
C ALA A 104 -9.04 -15.01 1.33
N VAL A 105 -9.16 -13.68 1.28
CA VAL A 105 -8.53 -12.86 0.24
C VAL A 105 -7.02 -12.98 0.31
N LEU A 106 -6.44 -12.86 1.51
CA LEU A 106 -4.99 -13.00 1.70
C LEU A 106 -4.48 -14.38 1.24
N GLN A 107 -5.17 -15.45 1.61
CA GLN A 107 -4.81 -16.81 1.19
C GLN A 107 -4.95 -17.00 -0.33
N GLN A 108 -5.98 -16.42 -0.95
CA GLN A 108 -6.16 -16.47 -2.39
C GLN A 108 -5.01 -15.78 -3.14
N GLU A 109 -4.57 -14.62 -2.66
CA GLU A 109 -3.47 -13.88 -3.28
C GLU A 109 -2.12 -14.59 -3.10
N LEU A 110 -1.89 -15.19 -1.93
CA LEU A 110 -0.73 -16.07 -1.70
C LEU A 110 -0.73 -17.29 -2.63
N ALA A 111 -1.87 -17.96 -2.76
CA ALA A 111 -1.99 -19.11 -3.66
C ALA A 111 -1.76 -18.71 -5.12
N ARG A 112 -2.24 -17.53 -5.55
CA ARG A 112 -1.98 -16.99 -6.89
C ARG A 112 -0.49 -16.73 -7.10
N ALA A 113 0.19 -16.11 -6.13
CA ALA A 113 1.63 -15.86 -6.20
C ALA A 113 2.42 -17.18 -6.31
N GLN A 114 2.10 -18.16 -5.45
CA GLN A 114 2.75 -19.48 -5.46
C GLN A 114 2.54 -20.23 -6.77
N ALA A 115 1.34 -20.16 -7.36
CA ALA A 115 1.06 -20.77 -8.67
C ALA A 115 1.90 -20.17 -9.81
N LEU A 116 2.43 -18.96 -9.63
CA LEU A 116 3.34 -18.28 -10.56
C LEU A 116 4.83 -18.53 -10.23
N GLY A 117 5.13 -19.34 -9.21
CA GLY A 117 6.49 -19.55 -8.72
C GLY A 117 7.04 -18.38 -7.91
N PHE A 118 6.17 -17.50 -7.39
CA PHE A 118 6.55 -16.37 -6.55
C PHE A 118 6.21 -16.65 -5.09
N ASP A 119 7.23 -16.75 -4.24
CA ASP A 119 7.09 -16.96 -2.81
C ASP A 119 7.44 -15.65 -2.06
N PRO A 120 6.46 -14.83 -1.64
CA PRO A 120 6.74 -13.51 -1.11
C PRO A 120 7.36 -13.56 0.29
N ASP A 121 8.40 -12.76 0.50
CA ASP A 121 8.97 -12.49 1.82
C ASP A 121 8.11 -11.45 2.58
N TRP A 122 7.44 -10.56 1.83
CA TRP A 122 6.58 -9.51 2.37
C TRP A 122 5.29 -9.36 1.56
N ILE A 123 4.23 -8.96 2.25
CA ILE A 123 2.96 -8.57 1.64
C ILE A 123 2.64 -7.14 2.10
N VAL A 124 2.44 -6.24 1.15
CA VAL A 124 2.28 -4.81 1.43
C VAL A 124 1.09 -4.27 0.63
N PRO A 125 0.14 -3.55 1.26
CA PRO A 125 -0.86 -2.80 0.51
C PRO A 125 -0.19 -1.78 -0.42
N ASP A 126 -0.58 -1.76 -1.70
CA ASP A 126 0.04 -0.91 -2.72
C ASP A 126 0.00 0.59 -2.35
N ALA A 127 -1.06 1.06 -1.71
CA ALA A 127 -1.17 2.44 -1.22
C ALA A 127 -0.11 2.82 -0.17
N LEU A 128 0.41 1.86 0.60
CA LEU A 128 1.44 2.11 1.62
C LEU A 128 2.87 2.16 1.06
N LEU A 129 3.06 1.83 -0.23
CA LEU A 129 4.36 2.07 -0.90
C LEU A 129 4.61 3.55 -1.17
N MET A 130 3.55 4.36 -1.20
CA MET A 130 3.68 5.80 -1.38
C MET A 130 4.08 6.43 -0.06
N ASP A 131 5.23 7.10 -0.02
CA ASP A 131 5.53 8.05 1.04
C ASP A 131 4.52 9.21 0.96
N PRO A 132 3.69 9.46 1.99
CA PRO A 132 2.71 10.54 1.94
C PRO A 132 3.38 11.92 1.82
N GLY A 133 4.63 12.07 2.28
CA GLY A 133 5.25 13.38 2.43
C GLY A 133 4.41 14.32 3.31
N VAL A 134 4.64 15.63 3.19
CA VAL A 134 3.91 16.64 3.99
C VAL A 134 2.51 16.92 3.43
N ALA A 135 2.33 16.75 2.12
CA ALA A 135 1.14 17.14 1.38
C ALA A 135 0.13 15.97 1.18
N GLY A 136 0.59 14.74 1.34
CA GLY A 136 -0.14 13.57 0.85
C GLY A 136 0.14 13.35 -0.64
N ARG A 137 0.00 12.09 -1.06
CA ARG A 137 0.18 11.65 -2.44
C ARG A 137 -1.01 10.86 -2.92
N VAL A 138 -1.28 10.99 -4.21
CA VAL A 138 -2.28 10.20 -4.91
C VAL A 138 -1.69 9.69 -6.21
N LEU A 139 -1.95 8.43 -6.53
CA LEU A 139 -1.63 7.84 -7.83
C LEU A 139 -2.94 7.59 -8.56
N VAL A 140 -3.11 8.26 -9.70
CA VAL A 140 -4.33 8.16 -10.51
C VAL A 140 -4.12 7.11 -11.58
N LEU A 141 -4.76 5.96 -11.41
CA LEU A 141 -4.79 4.87 -12.38
C LEU A 141 -6.08 4.97 -13.22
N PRO A 142 -6.17 4.27 -14.37
CA PRO A 142 -7.33 4.37 -15.25
C PRO A 142 -8.67 4.07 -14.56
N LYS A 143 -8.69 3.10 -13.65
CA LYS A 143 -9.92 2.63 -12.96
C LYS A 143 -10.02 3.06 -11.49
N ARG A 144 -8.90 3.29 -10.83
CA ARG A 144 -8.85 3.56 -9.39
C ARG A 144 -7.86 4.68 -9.05
N VAL A 145 -7.99 5.20 -7.84
CA VAL A 145 -7.01 6.11 -7.24
C VAL A 145 -6.46 5.43 -6.01
N LEU A 146 -5.13 5.30 -5.95
CA LEU A 146 -4.43 5.02 -4.70
C LEU A 146 -4.15 6.34 -4.01
N PHE A 147 -4.28 6.38 -2.68
CA PHE A 147 -3.98 7.58 -1.91
C PHE A 147 -3.25 7.24 -0.62
N HIS A 148 -2.34 8.13 -0.22
CA HIS A 148 -1.74 8.20 1.10
C HIS A 148 -1.64 9.67 1.50
N LEU A 149 -2.58 10.12 2.33
CA LEU A 149 -2.80 11.54 2.60
C LEU A 149 -2.03 12.04 3.84
N ALA A 150 -1.81 13.35 3.89
CA ALA A 150 -1.29 14.04 5.06
C ALA A 150 -2.27 13.88 6.23
N GLY A 151 -1.91 13.05 7.21
CA GLY A 151 -2.82 12.55 8.26
C GLY A 151 -2.81 11.03 8.39
N GLY A 152 -2.17 10.33 7.45
CA GLY A 152 -1.94 8.89 7.51
C GLY A 152 -3.12 8.06 6.99
N LEU A 153 -4.19 8.69 6.50
CA LEU A 153 -5.24 7.99 5.77
C LEU A 153 -4.67 7.47 4.45
N ALA A 154 -4.74 6.15 4.26
CA ALA A 154 -4.27 5.50 3.04
C ALA A 154 -5.31 4.49 2.54
N GLY A 155 -5.31 4.22 1.24
CA GLY A 155 -6.25 3.27 0.64
C GLY A 155 -6.34 3.38 -0.87
N ALA A 156 -7.34 2.70 -1.43
CA ALA A 156 -7.73 2.80 -2.82
C ALA A 156 -9.24 3.03 -2.94
N CYS A 157 -9.67 3.69 -4.02
CA CYS A 157 -11.08 3.80 -4.37
C CYS A 157 -11.27 3.95 -5.87
N GLU A 158 -12.50 3.78 -6.35
CA GLU A 158 -12.85 4.15 -7.72
C GLU A 158 -12.56 5.62 -7.98
N ARG A 159 -12.06 5.92 -9.19
CA ARG A 159 -11.67 7.29 -9.55
C ARG A 159 -12.79 8.31 -9.41
N SER A 160 -14.02 7.90 -9.69
CA SER A 160 -15.24 8.73 -9.56
C SER A 160 -15.57 9.07 -8.11
N LEU A 161 -15.18 8.21 -7.15
CA LEU A 161 -15.49 8.37 -5.72
C LEU A 161 -14.43 9.19 -4.98
N PHE A 162 -13.23 9.32 -5.56
CA PHE A 162 -12.11 9.99 -4.89
C PHE A 162 -12.42 11.42 -4.39
N PRO A 163 -13.15 12.29 -5.13
CA PRO A 163 -13.52 13.62 -4.60
C PRO A 163 -14.33 13.57 -3.30
N ALA A 164 -15.20 12.55 -3.13
CA ALA A 164 -15.96 12.35 -1.91
C ALA A 164 -15.05 11.88 -0.76
N VAL A 165 -14.11 10.97 -1.05
CA VAL A 165 -13.08 10.54 -0.09
C VAL A 165 -12.27 11.73 0.42
N LEU A 166 -11.78 12.57 -0.50
CA LEU A 166 -10.99 13.76 -0.15
C LEU A 166 -11.79 14.72 0.75
N SER A 167 -13.05 14.98 0.38
CA SER A 167 -13.95 15.83 1.17
C SER A 167 -14.16 15.29 2.58
N SER A 168 -14.32 13.97 2.73
CA SER A 168 -14.50 13.30 4.03
C SER A 168 -13.24 13.32 4.90
N ALA A 169 -12.06 13.34 4.29
CA ALA A 169 -10.77 13.38 4.98
C ALA A 169 -10.39 14.78 5.50
N GLY A 170 -11.31 15.76 5.41
CA GLY A 170 -11.06 17.15 5.75
C GLY A 170 -10.26 17.91 4.68
N GLY A 171 -10.04 17.30 3.51
CA GLY A 171 -9.45 17.95 2.35
C GLY A 171 -10.49 18.79 1.63
N GLY A 172 -10.42 20.11 1.79
CA GLY A 172 -11.16 21.05 0.93
C GLY A 172 -10.45 21.27 -0.41
N PRO A 173 -11.11 21.96 -1.37
CA PRO A 173 -10.43 22.46 -2.56
C PRO A 173 -9.25 23.36 -2.13
N GLY A 174 -8.02 22.91 -2.40
CA GLY A 174 -6.79 23.59 -1.99
C GLY A 174 -5.86 22.79 -1.06
N ALA A 175 -6.23 21.57 -0.65
CA ALA A 175 -5.26 20.65 -0.06
C ALA A 175 -4.12 20.41 -1.07
N ALA A 176 -2.89 20.77 -0.71
CA ALA A 176 -1.73 20.51 -1.55
C ALA A 176 -1.53 19.00 -1.60
N ILE A 177 -1.98 18.34 -2.67
CA ILE A 177 -1.81 16.90 -2.87
C ILE A 177 -0.94 16.71 -4.09
N HIS A 178 0.12 15.91 -3.95
CA HIS A 178 0.96 15.58 -5.09
C HIS A 178 0.31 14.45 -5.89
N GLN A 179 -0.14 14.77 -7.10
CA GLN A 179 -0.65 13.80 -8.05
C GLN A 179 0.50 13.17 -8.83
N LEU A 180 0.51 11.84 -8.83
CA LEU A 180 1.33 11.00 -9.67
C LEU A 180 0.43 10.37 -10.74
N GLY A 181 0.92 10.33 -11.98
CA GLY A 181 0.20 9.81 -13.15
C GLY A 181 -0.35 10.91 -14.07
N ALA A 182 -0.38 10.60 -15.38
CA ALA A 182 -0.65 11.55 -16.46
C ALA A 182 -2.11 12.04 -16.55
N THR A 183 -3.03 11.49 -15.74
CA THR A 183 -4.47 11.75 -15.88
C THR A 183 -4.98 12.62 -14.73
N ASN A 184 -5.37 13.87 -15.02
CA ASN A 184 -5.96 14.78 -14.02
C ASN A 184 -7.25 14.22 -13.41
N VAL A 185 -7.40 14.31 -12.09
CA VAL A 185 -8.68 14.07 -11.40
C VAL A 185 -9.37 15.42 -11.15
N PRO A 186 -10.64 15.60 -11.58
CA PRO A 186 -11.38 16.83 -11.30
C PRO A 186 -11.47 17.11 -9.79
N GLY A 187 -11.11 18.33 -9.38
CA GLY A 187 -11.20 18.77 -7.97
C GLY A 187 -9.92 18.63 -7.14
N LEU A 188 -8.87 17.98 -7.67
CA LEU A 188 -7.54 17.97 -7.04
C LEU A 188 -6.77 19.25 -7.39
N GLY A 189 -6.47 20.06 -6.38
CA GLY A 189 -5.60 21.23 -6.51
C GLY A 189 -4.13 20.78 -6.53
N GLY A 190 -3.56 20.61 -7.71
CA GLY A 190 -2.15 20.29 -7.89
C GLY A 190 -1.82 20.19 -9.38
N LYS A 191 -0.67 20.72 -9.80
CA LYS A 191 -0.17 20.39 -11.14
C LYS A 191 0.20 18.90 -11.15
N PRO A 192 -0.16 18.12 -12.18
CA PRO A 192 0.41 16.79 -12.35
C PRO A 192 1.93 16.94 -12.33
N LEU A 193 2.60 16.12 -11.51
CA LEU A 193 4.06 16.06 -11.57
C LEU A 193 4.42 15.34 -12.87
N ASP A 194 4.87 16.11 -13.86
CA ASP A 194 5.56 15.59 -15.04
C ASP A 194 6.96 15.13 -14.62
N SER A 195 7.06 13.96 -13.99
CA SER A 195 8.27 13.15 -13.97
C SER A 195 8.03 11.83 -13.25
N GLU A 196 8.72 10.81 -13.75
CA GLU A 196 8.73 9.43 -13.29
C GLU A 196 8.56 9.28 -11.78
N VAL A 197 7.61 8.42 -11.41
CA VAL A 197 7.37 8.05 -10.03
C VAL A 197 8.59 7.27 -9.52
N ALA A 198 9.51 7.97 -8.86
CA ALA A 198 10.46 7.32 -7.97
C ALA A 198 9.64 6.76 -6.79
N LEU A 199 9.43 5.44 -6.78
CA LEU A 199 8.93 4.70 -5.62
C LEU A 199 9.97 4.82 -4.50
N LEU A 200 9.86 5.88 -3.70
CA LEU A 200 10.60 6.00 -2.45
C LEU A 200 9.93 5.09 -1.42
N LEU A 201 10.38 3.84 -1.38
CA LEU A 201 9.95 2.85 -0.39
C LEU A 201 10.46 3.26 1.00
N PRO A 202 9.57 3.58 1.96
CA PRO A 202 10.02 3.90 3.30
C PRO A 202 10.48 2.64 4.06
N GLY A 203 11.64 2.72 4.71
CA GLY A 203 11.83 2.14 6.05
C GLY A 203 12.13 0.64 6.22
N PHE A 204 12.16 -0.19 5.18
CA PHE A 204 12.59 -1.60 5.35
C PHE A 204 14.12 -1.69 5.34
N ARG A 205 14.71 -1.61 6.55
CA ARG A 205 16.12 -1.93 6.85
C ARG A 205 16.23 -3.29 7.52
#